data_AF-A0A7X7TUY0-F1
#
_entry.id   AF-A0A7X7TUY0-F1
#
_cell.length_a   1.000
_cell.length_b   1.000
_cell.length_c   1.000
_cell.angle_alpha   90.00
_cell.angle_beta   90.00
_cell.angle_gamma   90.00
#
_symmetry.space_group_name_H-M   'P 1'
#
loop_
_entity.id
_entity.type
_entity.pdbx_description
1 polymer ?
#
loop_
_entity_poly.entity_id
_entity_poly.type
_entity_poly.pdbx_seq_one_letter_code
_entity_poly.pdbx_strand_id
1 'polypeptide(L)'
;MKLEIKKLDISSVIFSGFTISLLFISFFVAVIAIFITPSPLWIGEAFKAKFLGAFFYTLVFFIITLAYITFLVFIYNFFVGVVGLRGLKVEIDEETEE
;
A
#
# COMPACT_ATOMS: atom_id res chain seq x y z
N MET A 1 -6.37 -19.05 19.71
CA MET A 1 -7.24 -18.13 20.52
C MET A 1 -7.98 -17.15 19.59
N LYS A 2 -9.19 -16.66 19.94
CA LYS A 2 -9.88 -15.63 19.14
C LYS A 2 -9.43 -14.23 19.58
N LEU A 3 -8.62 -13.56 18.77
CA LEU A 3 -8.19 -12.18 19.04
C LEU A 3 -9.12 -11.19 18.34
N GLU A 4 -9.58 -10.16 19.06
CA GLU A 4 -10.37 -9.06 18.49
C GLU A 4 -9.46 -7.83 18.32
N ILE A 5 -9.18 -7.45 17.08
CA ILE A 5 -8.35 -6.29 16.77
C ILE A 5 -9.20 -5.03 16.90
N LYS A 6 -9.14 -4.38 18.07
CA LYS A 6 -9.94 -3.17 18.36
C LYS A 6 -9.35 -1.88 17.82
N LYS A 7 -8.06 -1.85 17.50
CA LYS A 7 -7.38 -0.66 16.98
C LYS A 7 -6.19 -1.09 16.14
N LEU A 8 -6.03 -0.46 14.99
CA LEU A 8 -4.85 -0.58 14.15
C LEU A 8 -3.97 0.64 14.37
N ASP A 9 -2.70 0.43 14.66
CA ASP A 9 -1.74 1.53 14.76
C ASP A 9 -1.32 2.00 13.36
N ILE A 10 -1.48 3.29 13.10
CA ILE A 10 -1.11 3.92 11.82
C ILE A 10 0.41 3.83 11.62
N SER A 11 1.19 3.95 12.70
CA SER A 11 2.65 3.81 12.62
C SER A 11 3.05 2.42 12.14
N SER A 12 2.38 1.39 12.64
CA SER A 12 2.61 0.00 12.21
C SER A 12 2.32 -0.17 10.72
N VAL A 13 1.27 0.45 10.19
CA VAL A 13 0.95 0.40 8.75
C VAL A 13 2.05 1.08 7.93
N ILE A 14 2.48 2.27 8.34
CA ILE A 14 3.49 3.07 7.60
C ILE A 14 4.86 2.38 7.62
N PHE A 15 5.30 1.85 8.76
CA PHE A 15 6.62 1.24 8.90
C PHE A 15 6.63 -0.30 8.74
N SER A 16 5.56 -0.86 8.16
CA SER A 16 5.46 -2.30 7.92
C SER A 16 6.28 -2.76 6.70
N GLY A 17 6.57 -4.06 6.67
CA GLY A 17 7.06 -4.72 5.46
C GLY A 17 6.10 -4.58 4.26
N PHE A 18 4.80 -4.37 4.53
CA PHE A 18 3.82 -4.09 3.49
C PHE A 18 4.08 -2.75 2.76
N THR A 19 4.51 -1.70 3.46
CA THR A 19 4.91 -0.43 2.83
C THR A 19 6.09 -0.61 1.88
N ILE A 20 7.07 -1.43 2.26
CA ILE A 20 8.22 -1.74 1.40
C ILE A 20 7.73 -2.49 0.15
N SER A 21 6.86 -3.49 0.31
CA SER A 21 6.25 -4.20 -0.81
C SER A 21 5.47 -3.26 -1.74
N LEU A 22 4.71 -2.31 -1.19
CA LEU A 22 4.01 -1.30 -1.98
C LEU A 22 4.96 -0.44 -2.81
N LEU A 23 6.13 -0.07 -2.28
CA LEU A 23 7.12 0.68 -3.03
C LEU A 23 7.59 -0.11 -4.26
N PHE A 24 7.89 -1.39 -4.10
CA PHE A 24 8.29 -2.26 -5.22
C PHE A 24 7.16 -2.47 -6.22
N ILE A 25 5.92 -2.69 -5.76
CA ILE A 25 4.75 -2.79 -6.63
C ILE A 25 4.60 -1.51 -7.46
N SER A 26 4.71 -0.35 -6.80
CA SER A 26 4.63 0.96 -7.46
C SER A 26 5.70 1.12 -8.54
N PHE A 27 6.91 0.62 -8.28
CA PHE A 27 8.00 0.61 -9.24
C PHE A 27 7.71 -0.29 -10.45
N PHE A 28 7.23 -1.51 -10.23
CA PHE A 28 6.86 -2.41 -11.32
C PHE A 28 5.73 -1.84 -12.18
N VAL A 29 4.72 -1.24 -11.55
CA VAL A 29 3.63 -0.56 -12.27
C VAL A 29 4.18 0.59 -13.12
N ALA A 30 5.12 1.39 -12.60
CA ALA A 30 5.75 2.47 -13.36
C ALA A 30 6.52 1.94 -14.58
N VAL A 31 7.29 0.86 -14.40
CA VAL A 31 8.04 0.22 -15.49
C VAL A 31 7.08 -0.29 -16.57
N ILE A 32 6.03 -0.99 -16.18
CA ILE A 32 5.02 -1.50 -17.11
C ILE A 32 4.32 -0.35 -17.84
N ALA A 33 3.92 0.70 -17.13
CA ALA A 33 3.18 1.82 -17.69
C ALA A 33 3.99 2.67 -18.69
N ILE A 34 5.30 2.82 -18.46
CA ILE A 34 6.14 3.77 -19.21
C ILE A 34 7.03 3.09 -20.25
N PHE A 35 7.52 1.88 -19.97
CA PHE A 35 8.44 1.17 -20.86
C PHE A 35 7.76 0.07 -21.68
N ILE A 36 6.77 -0.62 -21.13
CA ILE A 36 6.14 -1.77 -21.79
C ILE A 36 4.87 -1.35 -22.53
N THR A 37 4.03 -0.52 -21.89
CA THR A 37 2.74 -0.14 -22.46
C THR A 37 2.93 0.96 -23.50
N PRO A 38 2.48 0.75 -24.76
CA PRO A 38 2.58 1.76 -25.79
C PRO A 38 1.64 2.92 -25.46
N SER A 39 2.22 4.01 -24.95
CA SER A 39 1.51 5.24 -24.63
C SER A 39 1.94 6.36 -25.56
N PRO A 40 1.02 7.09 -26.20
CA PRO A 40 1.34 8.24 -27.05
C PRO A 40 2.22 9.29 -26.35
N LEU A 41 2.13 9.39 -25.01
CA LEU A 41 2.90 10.33 -24.20
C LEU A 41 4.39 9.96 -24.07
N TRP A 42 4.72 8.67 -24.20
CA TRP A 42 6.09 8.16 -24.01
C TRP A 42 6.70 7.63 -25.31
N ILE A 43 5.94 7.63 -26.41
CA ILE A 43 6.44 7.23 -27.73
C ILE A 43 7.33 8.36 -28.26
N GLY A 44 8.56 8.02 -28.67
CA GLY A 44 9.53 8.98 -29.20
C GLY A 44 10.33 9.75 -28.13
N GLU A 45 9.94 9.67 -26.86
CA GLU A 45 10.67 10.31 -25.77
C GLU A 45 12.01 9.63 -25.48
N ALA A 46 13.02 10.45 -25.14
CA ALA A 46 14.36 9.98 -24.82
C ALA A 46 14.35 9.08 -23.57
N PHE A 47 15.25 8.09 -23.52
CA PHE A 47 15.35 7.16 -22.40
C PHE A 47 15.47 7.85 -21.03
N LYS A 48 16.22 8.97 -20.97
CA LYS A 48 16.37 9.77 -19.75
C LYS A 48 15.03 10.36 -19.27
N ALA A 49 14.19 10.83 -20.18
CA ALA A 49 12.87 11.35 -19.86
C ALA A 49 11.95 10.25 -19.33
N LYS A 50 11.99 9.05 -19.94
CA LYS A 50 11.25 7.88 -19.46
C LYS A 50 11.69 7.43 -18.07
N PHE A 51 12.99 7.42 -17.81
CA PHE A 51 13.53 7.04 -16.50
C PHE A 51 13.07 8.01 -15.42
N LEU A 52 13.17 9.32 -15.67
CA LEU A 52 12.72 10.34 -14.73
C LEU A 52 11.20 10.28 -14.53
N GLY A 53 10.44 10.04 -15.61
CA GLY A 53 9.00 9.80 -15.56
C GLY A 53 8.64 8.60 -14.69
N ALA A 54 9.36 7.49 -14.84
CA ALA A 54 9.13 6.29 -14.03
C ALA A 54 9.47 6.49 -12.56
N PHE A 55 10.52 7.25 -12.26
CA PHE A 55 10.85 7.63 -10.89
C PHE A 55 9.72 8.45 -10.24
N PHE A 56 9.25 9.51 -10.91
CA PHE A 56 8.15 10.32 -10.38
C PHE A 56 6.84 9.55 -10.29
N TYR A 57 6.51 8.74 -11.31
CA TYR A 57 5.33 7.88 -11.28
C TYR A 57 5.36 6.93 -10.09
N THR A 58 6.50 6.26 -9.86
CA THR A 58 6.69 5.34 -8.74
C THR A 58 6.41 6.04 -7.42
N LEU A 59 7.03 7.20 -7.19
CA LEU A 59 6.87 7.96 -5.94
C LEU A 59 5.43 8.44 -5.75
N VAL A 60 4.84 9.03 -6.78
CA VAL A 60 3.47 9.57 -6.70
C VAL A 60 2.47 8.45 -6.46
N PHE A 61 2.57 7.35 -7.21
CA PHE A 61 1.69 6.20 -7.06
C PHE A 61 1.83 5.57 -5.67
N PHE A 62 3.07 5.41 -5.19
CA PHE A 62 3.35 4.93 -3.84
C PHE A 62 2.73 5.82 -2.76
N ILE A 63 2.97 7.14 -2.82
CA ILE A 63 2.47 8.11 -1.82
C ILE A 63 0.94 8.13 -1.80
N ILE A 64 0.30 8.17 -2.97
CA ILE A 64 -1.16 8.18 -3.07
C ILE A 64 -1.75 6.88 -2.51
N THR A 65 -1.16 5.74 -2.86
CA THR A 65 -1.63 4.43 -2.38
C THR A 65 -1.46 4.30 -0.87
N LEU A 66 -0.31 4.75 -0.33
CA LEU A 66 -0.07 4.76 1.11
C LEU A 66 -1.08 5.66 1.83
N ALA A 67 -1.29 6.89 1.34
CA ALA A 67 -2.27 7.81 1.90
C ALA A 67 -3.70 7.22 1.88
N TYR A 68 -4.07 6.56 0.80
CA TYR A 68 -5.36 5.87 0.67
C TYR A 68 -5.51 4.77 1.74
N ILE A 69 -4.49 3.94 1.93
CA ILE A 69 -4.53 2.85 2.92
C ILE A 69 -4.55 3.41 4.35
N THR A 70 -3.74 4.41 4.65
CA THR A 70 -3.77 5.11 5.93
C THR A 70 -5.16 5.70 6.21
N PHE A 71 -5.82 6.25 5.19
CA PHE A 71 -7.17 6.77 5.31
C PHE A 71 -8.20 5.65 5.61
N LEU A 72 -8.08 4.49 4.97
CA LEU A 72 -8.93 3.34 5.29
C LEU A 72 -8.74 2.84 6.73
N VAL A 73 -7.49 2.80 7.20
CA VAL A 73 -7.16 2.43 8.59
C VAL A 73 -7.74 3.44 9.56
N PHE A 74 -7.69 4.73 9.24
CA PHE A 74 -8.32 5.78 10.01
C PHE A 74 -9.85 5.58 10.08
N ILE A 75 -10.51 5.29 8.95
CA ILE A 75 -11.95 5.00 8.91
C ILE A 75 -12.27 3.78 9.80
N TYR A 76 -11.52 2.69 9.68
CA TYR A 76 -11.69 1.51 10.52
C TYR A 76 -11.61 1.85 12.02
N ASN A 77 -10.56 2.58 12.40
CA ASN A 77 -10.37 3.01 13.79
C ASN A 77 -11.50 3.92 14.28
N PHE A 78 -12.04 4.78 13.43
CA PHE A 78 -13.18 5.63 13.77
C PHE A 78 -14.43 4.78 14.08
N PHE A 79 -14.74 3.81 13.22
CA PHE A 79 -15.92 2.95 13.40
C PHE A 79 -15.81 2.02 14.62
N VAL A 80 -14.64 1.46 14.88
CA VAL A 80 -14.45 0.56 16.03
C VAL A 80 -14.30 1.36 17.34
N GLY A 81 -13.54 2.46 17.31
CA GLY A 81 -13.22 3.25 18.50
C GLY A 81 -14.30 4.25 18.91
N VAL A 82 -14.92 4.95 17.95
CA VAL A 82 -15.90 6.03 18.22
C VAL A 82 -17.33 5.51 18.15
N VAL A 83 -17.66 4.72 17.12
CA VAL A 83 -19.02 4.19 16.93
C VAL A 83 -19.29 2.93 17.77
N GLY A 84 -18.22 2.28 18.28
CA GLY A 84 -18.34 1.13 19.17
C GLY A 84 -18.73 -0.17 18.45
N LEU A 85 -18.47 -0.27 17.14
CA LEU A 85 -18.66 -1.50 16.39
C LEU A 85 -17.64 -2.57 16.83
N ARG A 86 -18.03 -3.84 16.77
CA ARG A 86 -17.13 -4.97 17.08
C ARG A 86 -15.98 -5.00 16.07
N GLY A 87 -14.77 -5.21 16.58
CA GLY A 87 -13.55 -5.26 15.78
C GLY A 87 -13.44 -6.54 14.95
N LEU A 88 -12.42 -6.59 14.09
CA LEU A 88 -12.09 -7.76 13.30
C LEU A 88 -11.64 -8.91 14.22
N LYS A 89 -12.34 -10.05 14.15
CA LYS A 89 -11.97 -11.27 14.88
C LYS A 89 -11.02 -12.09 14.02
N VAL A 90 -9.79 -12.25 14.48
CA VAL A 90 -8.80 -13.11 13.84
C VAL A 90 -8.67 -14.38 14.68
N GLU A 91 -8.90 -15.53 14.05
CA GLU A 91 -8.58 -16.83 14.61
C GLU A 91 -7.12 -17.13 14.27
N ILE A 92 -6.27 -17.14 15.29
CA ILE A 92 -4.91 -17.64 15.16
C ILE A 92 -4.95 -19.09 15.66
N ASP A 93 -4.79 -20.01 14.72
CA ASP A 93 -4.42 -21.39 15.01
C ASP A 93 -2.93 -21.37 15.34
N GLU A 94 -2.62 -21.56 16.62
CA GLU A 94 -1.25 -21.80 17.06
C GLU A 94 -0.89 -23.21 16.58
N GLU A 95 -0.24 -23.33 15.42
CA GLU A 95 0.52 -24.54 15.13
C GLU A 95 1.59 -24.63 16.22
N THR A 96 1.36 -25.56 17.14
CA THR A 96 2.29 -25.87 18.22
C THR A 96 3.49 -26.51 17.53
N GLU A 97 4.60 -25.78 17.42
CA GLU A 97 5.87 -26.32 16.92
C GLU A 97 6.28 -27.48 17.86
N GLU A 98 6.20 -28.71 17.36
CA GLU A 98 6.89 -29.88 17.95
C GLU A 98 8.37 -29.91 17.52
#